data_AF-A0A937FE47-F1
#
_entry.id   AF-A0A937FE47-F1
#
_cell.length_a   1.000
_cell.length_b   1.000
_cell.length_c   1.000
_cell.angle_alpha   90.00
_cell.angle_beta   90.00
_cell.angle_gamma   90.00
#
_symmetry.space_group_name_H-M   'P 1'
#
loop_
_entity.id
_entity.type
_entity.pdbx_description
1 polymer ?
#
loop_
_entity_poly.entity_id
_entity_poly.type
_entity_poly.pdbx_seq_one_letter_code
_entity_poly.pdbx_strand_id
1 'polypeptide(L)'
;MKVLVVLNFILLLFVICYLVYRDYPDHNVFTEISAERLNITDAEGNKYIVLSNPSRQALATLNSKPVDTIKTERDTPGILFFNREGDEIGGLVFDIDSVSNYQLLSFDQRKSDQIMTLRHEEERVDGGWRRRYGLMIQERSDKPVDRIINELHTIESMENAERREAALDKFWADTANLSPTRLFIGRNSDQNVGLYLLNKSNALKTGPICK
;
A
#
# COMPACT_ATOMS: atom_id res chain seq x y z
N MET A 1 20.45 66.89 19.36
CA MET A 1 19.35 66.51 18.44
C MET A 1 19.70 65.33 17.53
N LYS A 2 20.80 65.35 16.75
CA LYS A 2 21.13 64.27 15.78
C LYS A 2 21.28 62.87 16.41
N VAL A 3 21.91 62.76 17.58
CA VAL A 3 22.11 61.48 18.29
C VAL A 3 20.78 60.82 18.70
N LEU A 4 19.82 61.63 19.17
CA LEU A 4 18.48 61.15 19.57
C LEU A 4 17.69 60.63 18.35
N VAL A 5 17.82 61.29 17.20
CA VAL A 5 17.18 60.87 15.95
C VAL A 5 17.73 59.53 15.48
N VAL A 6 19.05 59.33 15.56
CA VAL A 6 19.69 58.06 15.18
C VAL A 6 19.28 56.92 16.12
N LEU A 7 19.27 57.16 17.44
CA LEU A 7 18.82 56.16 18.43
C LEU A 7 17.35 55.75 18.22
N ASN A 8 16.46 56.72 18.00
CA ASN A 8 15.05 56.42 17.73
C ASN A 8 14.88 55.65 16.43
N PHE A 9 15.68 55.95 15.41
CA PHE A 9 15.63 55.22 14.14
C PHE A 9 16.09 53.76 14.29
N ILE A 10 17.17 53.51 15.05
CA ILE A 10 17.65 52.14 15.33
C ILE A 10 16.60 51.36 16.14
N LEU A 11 16.01 52.00 17.16
CA LEU A 11 14.96 51.37 17.96
C LEU A 11 13.73 51.02 17.12
N LEU A 12 13.30 51.94 16.24
CA LEU A 12 12.20 51.70 15.32
C LEU A 12 12.50 50.52 14.39
N LEU A 13 13.72 50.46 13.84
CA LEU A 13 14.14 49.38 12.95
C LEU A 13 14.16 48.03 13.68
N PHE A 14 14.65 48.00 14.92
CA PHE A 14 14.65 46.82 15.77
C PHE A 14 13.22 46.34 16.08
N VAL A 15 12.31 47.26 16.43
CA VAL A 15 10.90 46.94 16.67
C VAL A 15 10.25 46.37 15.42
N ILE A 16 10.50 46.97 14.24
CA ILE A 16 9.99 46.45 12.96
C ILE A 16 10.53 45.03 12.70
N CYS A 17 11.83 44.80 12.85
CA CYS A 17 12.43 43.48 12.67
C CYS A 17 11.87 42.44 13.66
N TYR A 18 11.66 42.81 14.93
CA TYR A 18 11.07 41.93 15.93
C TYR A 18 9.62 41.55 15.60
N LEU A 19 8.81 42.50 15.15
CA LEU A 19 7.42 42.25 14.75
C LEU A 19 7.35 41.31 13.54
N VAL A 20 8.20 41.51 12.53
CA VAL A 20 8.28 40.63 11.35
C VAL A 20 8.73 39.22 11.73
N TYR A 21 9.72 39.10 12.62
CA TYR A 21 10.20 37.80 13.09
C TYR A 21 9.13 37.06 13.90
N ARG A 22 8.40 37.76 14.77
CA ARG A 22 7.32 37.18 15.60
C ARG A 22 6.19 36.60 14.75
N ASP A 23 5.88 37.25 13.63
CA ASP A 23 4.79 36.84 12.75
C ASP A 23 5.23 35.82 11.69
N TYR A 24 6.49 35.36 11.72
CA TYR A 24 6.96 34.23 10.91
C TYR A 24 6.62 32.93 11.63
N PRO A 25 5.64 32.13 11.14
CA PRO A 25 5.28 30.91 11.83
C PRO A 25 6.41 29.89 11.71
N ASP A 26 6.79 29.24 12.82
CA ASP A 26 7.78 28.16 12.85
C ASP A 26 7.40 26.95 11.96
N HIS A 27 6.14 26.89 11.52
CA HIS A 27 5.62 25.87 10.60
C HIS A 27 4.50 26.44 9.74
N ASN A 28 4.40 25.96 8.50
CA ASN A 28 3.26 26.28 7.65
C ASN A 28 2.01 25.57 8.19
N VAL A 29 1.03 26.34 8.65
CA VAL A 29 -0.30 25.84 9.02
C VAL A 29 -1.21 26.02 7.83
N PHE A 30 -1.78 24.92 7.34
CA PHE A 30 -2.79 24.94 6.28
C PHE A 30 -4.15 24.60 6.87
N THR A 31 -5.17 25.40 6.58
CA THR A 31 -6.56 25.06 6.91
C THR A 31 -7.10 23.96 5.99
N GLU A 32 -6.71 24.00 4.71
CA GLU A 32 -7.11 23.06 3.67
C GLU A 32 -5.98 22.91 2.65
N ILE A 33 -5.84 21.71 2.09
CA ILE A 33 -4.90 21.40 1.02
C ILE A 33 -5.67 20.72 -0.12
N SER A 34 -5.75 21.39 -1.26
CA SER A 34 -6.28 20.82 -2.51
C SER A 34 -5.11 20.45 -3.42
N ALA A 35 -4.86 19.16 -3.58
CA ALA A 35 -3.76 18.64 -4.38
C ALA A 35 -4.14 17.31 -5.04
N GLU A 36 -3.61 17.04 -6.22
CA GLU A 36 -3.74 15.73 -6.86
C GLU A 36 -2.89 14.66 -6.14
N ARG A 37 -1.81 15.10 -5.47
CA ARG A 37 -0.85 14.25 -4.76
C ARG A 37 -0.11 15.01 -3.66
N LEU A 38 0.06 14.36 -2.52
CA LEU A 38 0.91 14.77 -1.41
C LEU A 38 2.02 13.72 -1.21
N ASN A 39 3.28 14.15 -1.14
CA ASN A 39 4.42 13.29 -0.80
C ASN A 39 5.00 13.71 0.55
N ILE A 40 5.32 12.73 1.40
CA ILE A 40 6.21 12.92 2.54
C ILE A 40 7.57 12.35 2.16
N THR A 41 8.60 13.20 2.12
CA THR A 41 9.96 12.84 1.67
C THR A 41 11.03 13.26 2.66
N ASP A 42 12.23 12.68 2.55
CA ASP A 42 13.44 13.22 3.18
C ASP A 42 14.13 14.30 2.31
N ALA A 43 15.29 14.78 2.76
CA ALA A 43 16.08 15.82 2.11
C ALA A 43 16.63 15.37 0.74
N GLU A 44 16.85 14.06 0.58
CA GLU A 44 17.31 13.43 -0.66
C GLU A 44 16.16 13.16 -1.65
N GLY A 45 14.91 13.32 -1.20
CA GLY A 45 13.71 13.12 -2.01
C GLY A 45 13.16 11.70 -1.99
N ASN A 46 13.65 10.82 -1.11
CA ASN A 46 13.08 9.50 -0.91
C ASN A 46 11.69 9.64 -0.31
N LYS A 47 10.73 8.88 -0.82
CA LYS A 47 9.33 8.91 -0.36
C LYS A 47 9.16 7.98 0.83
N TYR A 48 8.29 8.37 1.76
CA TYR A 48 7.84 7.55 2.89
C TYR A 48 6.33 7.36 2.87
N ILE A 49 5.60 8.39 2.45
CA ILE A 49 4.14 8.37 2.30
C ILE A 49 3.78 9.08 1.00
N VAL A 50 2.87 8.49 0.23
CA VAL A 50 2.26 9.13 -0.94
C VAL A 50 0.74 9.03 -0.80
N LEU A 51 0.04 10.16 -0.69
CA LEU A 51 -1.41 10.24 -0.84
C LEU A 51 -1.73 10.81 -2.22
N SER A 52 -2.58 10.16 -3.01
CA SER A 52 -2.88 10.60 -4.37
C SER A 52 -4.25 10.16 -4.87
N ASN A 53 -4.74 10.88 -5.87
CA ASN A 53 -5.84 10.45 -6.73
C ASN A 53 -5.37 9.29 -7.68
N PRO A 54 -6.29 8.66 -8.43
CA PRO A 54 -5.94 7.56 -9.33
C PRO A 54 -4.88 7.94 -10.38
N SER A 55 -5.05 9.09 -11.03
CA SER A 55 -4.18 9.52 -12.14
C SER A 55 -2.75 9.91 -11.72
N ARG A 56 -2.49 10.11 -10.43
CA ARG A 56 -1.18 10.52 -9.89
C ARG A 56 -0.61 9.54 -8.87
N GLN A 57 -1.16 8.31 -8.82
CA GLN A 57 -0.72 7.28 -7.89
C GLN A 57 0.79 7.00 -8.01
N ALA A 58 1.45 6.62 -6.92
CA ALA A 58 2.82 6.14 -7.02
C ALA A 58 2.88 4.75 -7.63
N LEU A 59 3.93 4.49 -8.40
CA LEU A 59 4.28 3.15 -8.83
C LEU A 59 4.74 2.33 -7.63
N ALA A 60 4.31 1.08 -7.58
CA ALA A 60 4.87 0.11 -6.65
C ALA A 60 6.37 -0.06 -6.93
N THR A 61 7.17 -0.10 -5.88
CA THR A 61 8.62 -0.30 -5.99
C THR A 61 9.05 -1.54 -5.23
N LEU A 62 9.93 -2.33 -5.85
CA LEU A 62 10.52 -3.52 -5.28
C LEU A 62 12.00 -3.60 -5.67
N ASN A 63 12.87 -3.80 -4.68
CA ASN A 63 14.32 -3.66 -4.83
C ASN A 63 14.70 -2.32 -5.47
N SER A 64 14.06 -1.23 -5.01
CA SER A 64 14.25 0.15 -5.47
C SER A 64 13.92 0.38 -6.96
N LYS A 65 13.22 -0.55 -7.61
CA LYS A 65 12.80 -0.45 -9.00
C LYS A 65 11.28 -0.44 -9.10
N PRO A 66 10.68 0.39 -9.98
CA PRO A 66 9.27 0.27 -10.28
C PRO A 66 8.96 -1.14 -10.75
N VAL A 67 7.95 -1.76 -10.16
CA VAL A 67 7.34 -2.99 -10.69
C VAL A 67 6.64 -2.60 -12.00
N ASP A 68 6.64 -3.50 -13.00
CA ASP A 68 6.12 -3.30 -14.37
C ASP A 68 4.94 -2.31 -14.47
N THR A 69 5.15 -1.18 -15.13
CA THR A 69 4.22 -0.04 -15.19
C THR A 69 2.84 -0.42 -15.74
N ILE A 70 2.75 -1.39 -16.66
CA ILE A 70 1.47 -1.80 -17.24
C ILE A 70 0.64 -2.60 -16.24
N LYS A 71 1.29 -3.32 -15.32
CA LYS A 71 0.63 -4.15 -14.30
C LYS A 71 0.44 -3.43 -12.96
N THR A 72 1.12 -2.29 -12.76
CA THR A 72 1.09 -1.54 -11.50
C THR A 72 0.41 -0.19 -11.59
N GLU A 73 -0.06 0.23 -12.78
CA GLU A 73 -1.00 1.33 -12.86
C GLU A 73 -2.25 0.96 -12.06
N ARG A 74 -2.34 1.54 -10.86
CA ARG A 74 -3.47 1.39 -9.97
C ARG A 74 -4.39 2.57 -10.23
N ASP A 75 -5.50 2.32 -10.92
CA ASP A 75 -6.58 3.28 -11.07
C ASP A 75 -7.41 3.35 -9.78
N THR A 76 -6.75 3.64 -8.65
CA THR A 76 -7.38 3.79 -7.34
C THR A 76 -6.72 4.92 -6.56
N PRO A 77 -7.49 5.76 -5.85
CA PRO A 77 -6.94 6.68 -4.88
C PRO A 77 -6.41 5.93 -3.65
N GLY A 78 -5.49 6.55 -2.92
CA GLY A 78 -4.97 5.91 -1.72
C GLY A 78 -3.71 6.54 -1.15
N ILE A 79 -3.23 5.90 -0.08
CA ILE A 79 -1.99 6.18 0.63
C ILE A 79 -1.06 4.99 0.44
N LEU A 80 0.14 5.18 -0.07
CA LEU A 80 1.18 4.16 -0.16
C LEU A 80 2.32 4.46 0.83
N PHE A 81 2.83 3.41 1.47
CA PHE A 81 3.93 3.47 2.43
C PHE A 81 5.22 2.94 1.81
N PHE A 82 6.33 3.63 2.08
CA PHE A 82 7.64 3.27 1.54
C PHE A 82 8.66 3.13 2.68
N ASN A 83 9.60 2.19 2.51
CA ASN A 83 10.72 2.01 3.44
C ASN A 83 11.96 2.83 3.03
N ARG A 84 13.01 2.79 3.84
CA ARG A 84 14.29 3.50 3.57
C ARG A 84 15.08 2.97 2.36
N GLU A 85 14.79 1.74 1.89
CA GLU A 85 15.35 1.20 0.65
C GLU A 85 14.56 1.69 -0.58
N GLY A 86 13.47 2.43 -0.36
CA GLY A 86 12.60 2.96 -1.41
C GLY A 86 11.55 1.96 -1.93
N ASP A 87 11.33 0.84 -1.23
CA ASP A 87 10.31 -0.16 -1.59
C ASP A 87 8.95 0.18 -0.99
N GLU A 88 7.88 -0.09 -1.74
CA GLU A 88 6.50 -0.10 -1.22
C GLU A 88 6.39 -1.21 -0.15
N ILE A 89 5.76 -0.87 0.98
CA ILE A 89 5.58 -1.79 2.12
C ILE A 89 4.10 -1.86 2.55
N GLY A 90 3.21 -1.73 1.58
CA GLY A 90 1.76 -1.69 1.76
C GLY A 90 1.17 -0.28 1.63
N GLY A 91 -0.12 -0.18 1.97
CA GLY A 91 -0.87 1.06 1.79
C GLY A 91 -2.34 0.90 2.12
N LEU A 92 -3.06 2.02 2.02
CA LEU A 92 -4.51 2.08 2.04
C LEU A 92 -4.98 2.52 0.65
N VAL A 93 -5.60 1.63 -0.11
CA VAL A 93 -6.29 1.99 -1.35
C VAL A 93 -7.80 1.89 -1.12
N PHE A 94 -8.55 2.82 -1.70
CA PHE A 94 -9.99 2.87 -1.53
C PHE A 94 -10.64 3.46 -2.77
N ASP A 95 -11.71 2.86 -3.27
CA ASP A 95 -12.51 3.40 -4.34
C ASP A 95 -13.96 2.93 -4.24
N ILE A 96 -14.89 3.72 -4.76
CA ILE A 96 -16.30 3.37 -4.82
C ILE A 96 -16.96 3.98 -6.05
N ASP A 97 -17.67 3.15 -6.80
CA ASP A 97 -18.46 3.54 -7.95
C ASP A 97 -19.89 2.96 -7.88
N SER A 98 -20.65 3.07 -8.97
CA SER A 98 -22.05 2.62 -9.02
C SER A 98 -22.26 1.10 -9.01
N VAL A 99 -21.21 0.32 -9.26
CA VAL A 99 -21.20 -1.14 -9.39
C VAL A 99 -20.19 -1.82 -8.46
N SER A 100 -19.25 -1.10 -7.87
CA SER A 100 -18.17 -1.62 -7.03
C SER A 100 -17.82 -0.73 -5.84
N ASN A 101 -17.35 -1.34 -4.75
CA ASN A 101 -16.74 -0.69 -3.59
C ASN A 101 -15.52 -1.51 -3.20
N TYR A 102 -14.33 -0.91 -3.17
CA TYR A 102 -13.09 -1.61 -2.87
C TYR A 102 -12.27 -0.80 -1.88
N GLN A 103 -11.98 -1.37 -0.72
CA GLN A 103 -11.11 -0.76 0.28
C GLN A 103 -10.15 -1.82 0.80
N LEU A 104 -8.86 -1.50 0.78
CA LEU A 104 -7.80 -2.40 1.21
C LEU A 104 -6.75 -1.60 1.99
N LEU A 105 -6.60 -1.93 3.27
CA LEU A 105 -5.38 -1.65 4.02
C LEU A 105 -4.49 -2.89 3.96
N SER A 106 -3.26 -2.73 3.51
CA SER A 106 -2.31 -3.82 3.36
C SER A 106 -0.97 -3.52 4.04
N PHE A 107 -0.31 -4.61 4.47
CA PHE A 107 1.07 -4.60 4.94
C PHE A 107 1.82 -5.72 4.24
N ASP A 108 2.94 -5.34 3.60
CA ASP A 108 3.74 -6.25 2.80
C ASP A 108 4.86 -6.88 3.64
N GLN A 109 5.22 -8.12 3.30
CA GLN A 109 6.46 -8.71 3.81
C GLN A 109 7.67 -8.12 3.08
N ARG A 110 8.80 -8.00 3.77
CA ARG A 110 10.05 -7.49 3.19
C ARG A 110 10.39 -8.20 1.88
N LYS A 111 10.57 -7.42 0.80
CA LYS A 111 10.89 -7.91 -0.57
C LYS A 111 9.88 -8.93 -1.11
N SER A 112 8.67 -8.86 -0.58
CA SER A 112 7.57 -9.72 -0.95
C SER A 112 6.31 -8.86 -1.04
N ASP A 113 5.17 -9.50 -1.00
CA ASP A 113 3.86 -8.88 -1.21
C ASP A 113 3.00 -9.04 0.07
N GLN A 114 1.71 -8.68 0.04
CA GLN A 114 0.89 -8.58 1.25
C GLN A 114 0.93 -9.85 2.13
N ILE A 115 1.08 -9.68 3.44
CA ILE A 115 0.90 -10.73 4.46
C ILE A 115 -0.21 -10.43 5.47
N MET A 116 -0.63 -9.17 5.57
CA MET A 116 -1.76 -8.76 6.39
C MET A 116 -2.63 -7.79 5.61
N THR A 117 -3.93 -8.06 5.55
CA THR A 117 -4.89 -7.19 4.87
C THR A 117 -6.17 -7.02 5.66
N LEU A 118 -6.68 -5.79 5.73
CA LEU A 118 -8.06 -5.49 6.10
C LEU A 118 -8.78 -5.01 4.86
N ARG A 119 -9.82 -5.75 4.47
CA ARG A 119 -10.48 -5.59 3.17
C ARG A 119 -11.97 -5.40 3.33
N HIS A 120 -12.55 -4.56 2.48
CA HIS A 120 -13.98 -4.45 2.24
C HIS A 120 -14.22 -4.37 0.73
N GLU A 121 -15.04 -5.27 0.22
CA GLU A 121 -15.40 -5.39 -1.18
C GLU A 121 -16.90 -5.52 -1.31
N GLU A 122 -17.48 -4.76 -2.23
CA GLU A 122 -18.84 -4.94 -2.69
C GLU A 122 -18.85 -4.91 -4.22
N GLU A 123 -19.60 -5.80 -4.84
CA GLU A 123 -19.76 -5.85 -6.29
C GLU A 123 -21.21 -6.18 -6.64
N ARG A 124 -21.73 -5.54 -7.69
CA ARG A 124 -23.05 -5.82 -8.21
C ARG A 124 -23.01 -7.00 -9.19
N VAL A 125 -23.62 -8.12 -8.81
CA VAL A 125 -23.71 -9.34 -9.63
C VAL A 125 -25.15 -9.82 -9.69
N ASP A 126 -25.65 -10.12 -10.90
CA ASP A 126 -27.01 -10.61 -11.16
C ASP A 126 -28.13 -9.75 -10.52
N GLY A 127 -27.92 -8.42 -10.48
CA GLY A 127 -28.88 -7.48 -9.91
C GLY A 127 -28.84 -7.33 -8.38
N GLY A 128 -28.03 -8.13 -7.68
CA GLY A 128 -27.80 -8.05 -6.23
C GLY A 128 -26.39 -7.61 -5.87
N TRP A 129 -26.18 -7.25 -4.59
CA TRP A 129 -24.86 -6.91 -4.06
C TRP A 129 -24.20 -8.14 -3.43
N ARG A 130 -23.05 -8.55 -3.96
CA ARG A 130 -22.11 -9.45 -3.29
C ARG A 130 -21.19 -8.61 -2.41
N ARG A 131 -20.85 -9.13 -1.23
CA ARG A 131 -19.98 -8.41 -0.28
C ARG A 131 -19.01 -9.37 0.39
N ARG A 132 -17.77 -8.93 0.54
CA ARG A 132 -16.72 -9.63 1.26
C ARG A 132 -15.99 -8.62 2.12
N TYR A 133 -15.76 -8.94 3.38
CA TYR A 133 -14.99 -8.06 4.25
C TYR A 133 -14.34 -8.84 5.36
N GLY A 134 -13.21 -8.36 5.85
CA GLY A 134 -12.53 -8.97 6.99
C GLY A 134 -11.04 -8.70 7.03
N LEU A 135 -10.44 -9.22 8.09
CA LEU A 135 -8.99 -9.29 8.28
C LEU A 135 -8.49 -10.64 7.75
N MET A 136 -7.44 -10.62 6.94
CA MET A 136 -6.74 -11.79 6.45
C MET A 136 -5.25 -11.71 6.80
N ILE A 137 -4.71 -12.83 7.28
CA ILE A 137 -3.29 -13.03 7.52
C ILE A 137 -2.82 -14.18 6.64
N GLN A 138 -1.77 -13.93 5.87
CA GLN A 138 -1.12 -14.89 4.98
C GLN A 138 0.31 -15.13 5.45
N GLU A 139 0.89 -16.23 4.98
CA GLU A 139 2.31 -16.52 5.12
C GLU A 139 2.94 -16.50 3.73
N ARG A 140 4.16 -15.99 3.61
CA ARG A 140 4.95 -16.03 2.38
C ARG A 140 6.36 -16.48 2.71
N SER A 141 7.01 -17.16 1.76
CA SER A 141 8.42 -17.53 1.93
C SER A 141 9.35 -16.32 1.76
N ASP A 142 10.62 -16.47 2.11
CA ASP A 142 11.66 -15.45 1.87
C ASP A 142 12.07 -15.36 0.39
N LYS A 143 11.49 -16.17 -0.51
CA LYS A 143 11.73 -16.07 -1.95
C LYS A 143 11.22 -14.70 -2.43
N PRO A 144 12.07 -13.84 -3.01
CA PRO A 144 11.66 -12.52 -3.46
C PRO A 144 10.53 -12.58 -4.49
N VAL A 145 9.53 -11.71 -4.36
CA VAL A 145 8.31 -11.79 -5.19
C VAL A 145 8.58 -11.52 -6.68
N ASP A 146 9.59 -10.71 -7.02
CA ASP A 146 10.06 -10.51 -8.39
C ASP A 146 10.53 -11.82 -9.03
N ARG A 147 11.20 -12.69 -8.27
CA ARG A 147 11.61 -14.01 -8.78
C ARG A 147 10.40 -14.90 -9.03
N ILE A 148 9.42 -14.88 -8.13
CA ILE A 148 8.17 -15.66 -8.29
C ILE A 148 7.42 -15.19 -9.54
N ILE A 149 7.25 -13.88 -9.72
CA ILE A 149 6.58 -13.28 -10.88
C ILE A 149 7.31 -13.61 -12.18
N ASN A 150 8.64 -13.45 -12.22
CA ASN A 150 9.44 -13.72 -13.42
C ASN A 150 9.40 -15.20 -13.81
N GLU A 151 9.43 -16.11 -12.83
CA GLU A 151 9.30 -17.55 -13.06
C GLU A 151 7.93 -17.87 -13.66
N LEU A 152 6.84 -17.33 -13.08
CA LEU A 152 5.49 -17.52 -13.59
C LEU A 152 5.33 -16.97 -15.02
N HIS A 153 5.78 -15.74 -15.28
CA HIS A 153 5.75 -15.14 -16.62
C HIS A 153 6.51 -15.99 -17.65
N THR A 154 7.68 -16.53 -17.27
CA THR A 154 8.47 -17.39 -18.14
C THR A 154 7.67 -18.64 -18.52
N ILE A 155 6.99 -19.25 -17.55
CA ILE A 155 6.12 -20.42 -17.77
C ILE A 155 4.93 -20.05 -18.68
N GLU A 156 4.22 -18.96 -18.37
CA GLU A 156 3.07 -18.50 -19.13
C GLU A 156 3.40 -18.17 -20.59
N SER A 157 4.62 -17.68 -20.85
CA SER A 157 5.12 -17.37 -22.20
C SER A 157 5.52 -18.59 -23.04
N MET A 158 5.53 -19.80 -22.47
CA MET A 158 5.87 -21.02 -23.21
C MET A 158 4.79 -21.30 -24.27
N GLU A 159 5.18 -21.50 -25.53
CA GLU A 159 4.23 -21.78 -26.61
C GLU A 159 3.56 -23.17 -26.45
N ASN A 160 4.34 -24.17 -26.05
CA ASN A 160 3.87 -25.55 -25.92
C ASN A 160 3.00 -25.71 -24.66
N ALA A 161 1.72 -26.03 -24.87
CA ALA A 161 0.74 -26.14 -23.79
C ALA A 161 1.05 -27.24 -22.77
N GLU A 162 1.48 -28.42 -23.21
CA GLU A 162 1.79 -29.55 -22.32
C GLU A 162 2.99 -29.26 -21.43
N ARG A 163 4.05 -28.67 -21.99
CA ARG A 163 5.23 -28.25 -21.22
C ARG A 163 4.89 -27.12 -20.24
N ARG A 164 4.03 -26.19 -20.66
CA ARG A 164 3.55 -25.10 -19.81
C ARG A 164 2.75 -25.64 -18.63
N GLU A 165 1.83 -26.57 -18.86
CA GLU A 165 1.03 -27.21 -17.80
C GLU A 165 1.91 -27.97 -16.81
N ALA A 166 2.83 -28.81 -17.29
CA ALA A 166 3.76 -29.53 -16.41
C ALA A 166 4.68 -28.58 -15.60
N ALA A 167 5.07 -27.44 -16.18
CA ALA A 167 5.84 -26.43 -15.48
C ALA A 167 5.00 -25.67 -14.43
N LEU A 168 3.74 -25.38 -14.73
CA LEU A 168 2.79 -24.80 -13.77
C LEU A 168 2.56 -25.75 -12.59
N ASP A 169 2.37 -27.05 -12.83
CA ASP A 169 2.21 -28.05 -11.77
C ASP A 169 3.41 -28.03 -10.81
N LYS A 170 4.62 -27.99 -11.37
CA LYS A 170 5.84 -27.88 -10.57
C LYS A 170 5.92 -26.55 -9.81
N PHE A 171 5.53 -25.45 -10.44
CA PHE A 171 5.52 -24.13 -9.83
C PHE A 171 4.58 -24.07 -8.62
N TRP A 172 3.36 -24.61 -8.75
CA TRP A 172 2.37 -24.63 -7.68
C TRP A 172 2.65 -25.68 -6.59
N ALA A 173 3.43 -26.72 -6.90
CA ALA A 173 3.91 -27.68 -5.90
C ALA A 173 5.01 -27.10 -4.98
N ASP A 174 5.74 -26.07 -5.43
CA ASP A 174 6.74 -25.40 -4.61
C ASP A 174 6.08 -24.42 -3.63
N THR A 175 6.05 -24.78 -2.34
CA THR A 175 5.51 -23.93 -1.28
C THR A 175 6.18 -22.56 -1.18
N ALA A 176 7.40 -22.38 -1.71
CA ALA A 176 8.06 -21.08 -1.74
C ALA A 176 7.38 -20.07 -2.68
N ASN A 177 6.58 -20.55 -3.65
CA ASN A 177 5.80 -19.74 -4.58
C ASN A 177 4.41 -19.35 -4.07
N LEU A 178 3.99 -19.88 -2.92
CA LEU A 178 2.62 -19.75 -2.43
C LEU A 178 2.50 -18.63 -1.38
N SER A 179 1.28 -18.10 -1.26
CA SER A 179 0.86 -17.17 -0.18
C SER A 179 -0.33 -17.76 0.59
N PRO A 180 -0.15 -18.89 1.29
CA PRO A 180 -1.26 -19.57 1.94
C PRO A 180 -1.85 -18.73 3.07
N THR A 181 -3.18 -18.75 3.20
CA THR A 181 -3.88 -18.04 4.28
C THR A 181 -3.71 -18.80 5.59
N ARG A 182 -3.59 -18.08 6.69
CA ARG A 182 -3.46 -18.64 8.05
C ARG A 182 -4.63 -18.28 8.93
N LEU A 183 -5.12 -17.05 8.77
CA LEU A 183 -6.28 -16.55 9.47
C LEU A 183 -7.13 -15.73 8.51
N PHE A 184 -8.44 -15.95 8.56
CA PHE A 184 -9.43 -15.03 8.04
C PHE A 184 -10.51 -14.81 9.11
N ILE A 185 -10.88 -13.56 9.36
CA ILE A 185 -12.04 -13.22 10.19
C ILE A 185 -12.90 -12.19 9.46
N GLY A 186 -14.15 -12.55 9.21
CA GLY A 186 -15.09 -11.69 8.48
C GLY A 186 -16.11 -12.48 7.67
N ARG A 187 -16.71 -11.81 6.68
CA ARG A 187 -17.69 -12.37 5.75
C ARG A 187 -17.02 -12.76 4.44
N ASN A 188 -17.14 -14.03 4.04
CA ASN A 188 -16.66 -14.50 2.75
C ASN A 188 -17.69 -14.28 1.62
N SER A 189 -17.32 -14.60 0.38
CA SER A 189 -18.18 -14.45 -0.80
C SER A 189 -19.41 -15.36 -0.77
N ASP A 190 -19.35 -16.48 -0.04
CA ASP A 190 -20.48 -17.39 0.21
C ASP A 190 -21.40 -16.90 1.34
N GLN A 191 -21.20 -15.66 1.79
CA GLN A 191 -21.98 -15.00 2.84
C GLN A 191 -21.78 -15.55 4.26
N ASN A 192 -20.84 -16.48 4.45
CA ASN A 192 -20.51 -17.03 5.75
C ASN A 192 -19.66 -16.04 6.55
N VAL A 193 -20.08 -15.76 7.78
CA VAL A 193 -19.33 -14.94 8.73
C VAL A 193 -18.65 -15.85 9.73
N GLY A 194 -17.35 -15.69 9.96
CA GLY A 194 -16.66 -16.51 10.93
C GLY A 194 -15.19 -16.19 11.11
N LEU A 195 -14.56 -16.99 11.96
CA LEU A 195 -13.13 -17.09 12.17
C LEU A 195 -12.64 -18.40 11.55
N TYR A 196 -11.70 -18.30 10.63
CA TYR A 196 -11.14 -19.42 9.88
C TYR A 196 -9.65 -19.47 10.14
N LEU A 197 -9.19 -20.52 10.82
CA LEU A 197 -7.78 -20.83 10.97
C LEU A 197 -7.43 -21.91 9.96
N LEU A 198 -6.38 -21.72 9.17
CA LEU A 198 -6.02 -22.66 8.11
C LEU A 198 -4.63 -23.25 8.34
N ASN A 199 -4.48 -24.52 7.99
CA ASN A 199 -3.20 -25.21 8.05
C ASN A 199 -2.33 -24.89 6.82
N LYS A 200 -1.13 -25.49 6.74
CA LYS A 200 -0.18 -25.25 5.64
C LYS A 200 -0.73 -25.59 4.25
N SER A 201 -1.74 -26.46 4.17
CA SER A 201 -2.43 -26.87 2.94
C SER A 201 -3.69 -26.05 2.64
N ASN A 202 -3.90 -24.92 3.33
CA ASN A 202 -5.12 -24.10 3.25
C ASN A 202 -6.41 -24.85 3.62
N ALA A 203 -6.31 -25.97 4.35
CA ALA A 203 -7.48 -26.65 4.90
C ALA A 203 -7.83 -26.04 6.27
N LEU A 204 -9.13 -26.01 6.61
CA LEU A 204 -9.58 -25.55 7.93
C LEU A 204 -8.92 -26.37 9.03
N LYS A 205 -8.34 -25.67 10.00
CA LYS A 205 -7.71 -26.28 11.17
C LYS A 205 -8.79 -26.76 12.12
N THR A 206 -9.14 -28.03 12.02
CA THR A 206 -9.99 -28.74 12.99
C THR A 206 -9.09 -29.38 14.05
N GLY A 207 -8.83 -28.67 15.15
CA GLY A 207 -7.99 -29.17 16.24
C GLY A 207 -7.81 -28.13 17.34
N PRO A 208 -7.39 -28.52 18.56
CA PRO A 208 -7.25 -27.60 19.67
C PRO A 208 -6.35 -26.42 19.30
N ILE A 209 -6.85 -25.20 19.58
CA ILE A 209 -6.09 -23.96 19.46
C ILE A 209 -5.12 -23.93 20.64
N CYS A 210 -3.98 -24.60 20.44
CA CYS A 210 -2.87 -24.78 21.40
C CYS A 210 -3.18 -25.68 22.62
N LYS A 211 -2.13 -26.37 23.07
CA LYS A 211 -1.97 -26.84 24.46
C LYS A 211 -1.18 -25.77 25.21
#